data_AF-A0A946CDW0-F1
#
_entry.id   AF-A0A946CDW0-F1
#
_cell.length_a   1.000
_cell.length_b   1.000
_cell.length_c   1.000
_cell.angle_alpha   90.00
_cell.angle_beta   90.00
_cell.angle_gamma   90.00
#
_symmetry.space_group_name_H-M   'P 1'
#
loop_
_entity.id
_entity.type
_entity.pdbx_description
1 polymer ?
#
loop_
_entity_poly.entity_id
_entity_poly.type
_entity_poly.pdbx_seq_one_letter_code
_entity_poly.pdbx_strand_id
1 'polypeptide(L)'
;MATTNTDDLRIDRIDPLISPAVLSYQLPLSESAAQLVASARKGAEAILKGEDDRLLVVVGPCSIHDPSAAIEYAMRLKEAAALYQKDLHIIMRVYFE
;
A
#
# COMPACT_ATOMS: atom_id res chain seq x y z
N MET A 1 8.52 38.48 -34.24
CA MET A 1 8.28 37.24 -33.47
C MET A 1 8.22 37.63 -32.01
N ALA A 2 7.14 37.29 -31.30
CA ALA A 2 6.98 37.67 -29.90
C ALA A 2 8.05 36.96 -29.04
N THR A 3 8.82 37.74 -28.28
CA THR A 3 9.96 37.29 -27.45
C THR A 3 9.60 37.16 -25.97
N THR A 4 8.34 37.42 -25.60
CA THR A 4 7.88 37.30 -24.23
C THR A 4 7.64 35.82 -23.93
N ASN A 5 8.57 35.19 -23.22
CA ASN A 5 8.36 33.87 -22.67
C ASN A 5 7.27 33.97 -21.58
N THR A 6 6.19 33.22 -21.76
CA THR A 6 5.07 33.14 -20.81
C THR A 6 4.99 31.77 -20.11
N ASP A 7 5.96 30.88 -20.38
CA ASP A 7 5.98 29.51 -19.87
C ASP A 7 6.80 29.40 -18.58
N ASP A 8 6.41 28.47 -17.70
CA ASP A 8 7.08 28.13 -16.44
C ASP A 8 7.46 29.31 -15.51
N LEU A 9 6.77 30.45 -15.63
CA LEU A 9 7.10 31.71 -14.93
C LEU A 9 7.12 31.61 -13.39
N ARG A 10 6.52 30.57 -12.81
CA ARG A 10 6.46 30.31 -11.36
C ARG A 10 6.86 28.89 -10.99
N ILE A 11 7.56 28.19 -11.88
CA ILE A 11 8.10 26.87 -11.60
C ILE A 11 9.46 27.06 -10.92
N ASP A 12 9.56 26.69 -9.65
CA ASP A 12 10.81 26.74 -8.89
C ASP A 12 11.82 25.71 -9.42
N ARG A 13 11.35 24.47 -9.64
CA ARG A 13 12.17 23.37 -10.19
C ARG A 13 11.29 22.26 -10.75
N ILE A 14 11.81 21.56 -11.76
CA ILE A 14 11.26 20.30 -12.27
C ILE A 14 12.33 19.23 -12.12
N ASP A 15 12.10 18.29 -11.22
CA ASP A 15 13.00 17.15 -11.00
C ASP A 15 12.41 15.91 -11.68
N PRO A 16 13.17 15.20 -12.54
CA PRO A 16 12.71 13.96 -13.15
C PRO A 16 12.57 12.86 -12.10
N LEU A 17 11.45 12.13 -12.14
CA LEU A 17 11.19 10.98 -11.27
C LEU A 17 11.62 9.67 -11.93
N ILE A 18 11.97 8.68 -11.11
CA ILE A 18 12.18 7.31 -11.56
C ILE A 18 10.89 6.78 -12.20
N SER A 19 11.02 6.09 -13.34
CA SER A 19 9.84 5.54 -14.01
C SER A 19 9.28 4.32 -13.24
N PRO A 20 7.97 4.07 -13.30
CA PRO A 20 7.38 2.87 -12.69
C PRO A 20 8.02 1.56 -13.16
N ALA A 21 8.43 1.48 -14.43
CA ALA A 21 9.09 0.31 -14.99
C ALA A 21 10.46 0.05 -14.36
N VAL A 22 11.27 1.09 -14.14
CA VAL A 22 12.57 0.96 -13.48
C VAL A 22 12.38 0.57 -12.01
N LEU A 23 11.42 1.18 -11.30
CA LEU A 23 11.14 0.82 -9.91
C LEU A 23 10.70 -0.65 -9.77
N SER A 24 9.83 -1.11 -10.67
CA SER A 24 9.34 -2.50 -10.70
C SER A 24 10.44 -3.50 -11.00
N TYR A 25 11.41 -3.11 -11.84
CA TYR A 25 12.59 -3.92 -12.13
C TYR A 25 13.55 -4.00 -10.92
N GLN A 26 13.74 -2.90 -10.19
CA GLN A 26 14.60 -2.85 -9.00
C GLN A 26 13.99 -3.58 -7.79
N LEU A 27 12.66 -3.54 -7.65
CA LEU A 27 11.91 -4.14 -6.54
C LEU A 27 10.85 -5.11 -7.09
N PRO A 28 11.27 -6.28 -7.63
CA PRO A 28 10.35 -7.24 -8.20
C PRO A 28 9.44 -7.84 -7.13
N LEU A 29 8.16 -8.00 -7.48
CA LEU A 29 7.19 -8.67 -6.62
C LEU A 29 7.54 -10.16 -6.52
N SER A 30 7.68 -10.68 -5.30
CA SER A 30 7.87 -12.12 -5.08
C SER A 30 6.57 -12.88 -5.37
N GLU A 31 6.69 -14.16 -5.72
CA GLU A 31 5.53 -15.04 -5.91
C GLU A 31 4.65 -15.11 -4.66
N SER A 32 5.26 -15.21 -3.47
CA SER A 32 4.55 -15.23 -2.20
C SER A 32 3.79 -13.92 -1.93
N ALA A 33 4.36 -12.76 -2.28
CA ALA A 33 3.69 -11.48 -2.16
C ALA A 33 2.54 -11.35 -3.16
N ALA A 34 2.71 -11.83 -4.39
CA ALA A 34 1.64 -11.86 -5.39
C ALA A 34 0.45 -12.71 -4.94
N GLN A 35 0.71 -13.91 -4.41
CA GLN A 35 -0.32 -14.79 -3.85
C GLN A 35 -1.03 -14.17 -2.64
N LEU A 36 -0.28 -13.52 -1.75
CA LEU A 36 -0.83 -12.80 -0.60
C LEU A 36 -1.76 -11.67 -1.05
N VAL A 37 -1.34 -10.83 -2.01
CA VAL A 37 -2.16 -9.73 -2.54
C VAL A 37 -3.42 -10.27 -3.20
N ALA A 38 -3.31 -11.32 -4.02
CA ALA A 38 -4.46 -11.92 -4.70
C ALA A 38 -5.48 -12.51 -3.71
N SER A 39 -5.01 -13.27 -2.72
CA SER A 39 -5.87 -13.87 -1.69
C SER A 39 -6.52 -12.82 -0.78
N ALA A 40 -5.79 -11.78 -0.38
CA ALA A 40 -6.34 -10.68 0.41
C ALA A 40 -7.45 -9.92 -0.35
N ARG A 41 -7.23 -9.63 -1.64
CA ARG A 41 -8.25 -8.99 -2.49
C ARG A 41 -9.51 -9.85 -2.62
N LYS A 42 -9.35 -11.16 -2.83
CA LYS A 42 -10.47 -12.11 -2.92
C LYS A 42 -11.25 -12.18 -1.60
N GLY A 43 -10.55 -12.19 -0.46
CA GLY A 43 -11.18 -12.17 0.86
C GLY A 43 -11.99 -10.89 1.11
N ALA A 44 -11.39 -9.72 0.83
CA ALA A 44 -12.10 -8.45 0.93
C ALA A 44 -13.31 -8.38 -0.02
N GLU A 45 -13.19 -8.88 -1.25
CA GLU A 45 -14.30 -8.95 -2.21
C GLU A 45 -15.45 -9.82 -1.71
N ALA A 46 -15.17 -11.00 -1.15
CA ALA A 46 -16.19 -11.89 -0.60
C ALA A 46 -16.95 -11.23 0.56
N ILE A 47 -16.24 -10.53 1.46
CA ILE A 47 -16.86 -9.78 2.57
C ILE A 47 -17.75 -8.65 2.03
N LEU A 48 -17.27 -7.88 1.06
CA LEU A 48 -18.05 -6.79 0.45
C LEU A 48 -19.30 -7.28 -0.29
N LYS A 49 -19.29 -8.53 -0.79
CA LYS A 49 -20.45 -9.18 -1.40
C LYS A 49 -21.39 -9.84 -0.39
N GLY A 50 -20.98 -9.96 0.88
CA GLY A 50 -21.71 -10.71 1.91
C GLY A 50 -21.60 -12.24 1.77
N GLU A 51 -20.62 -12.73 1.02
CA GLU A 51 -20.32 -14.16 0.84
C GLU A 51 -19.41 -14.72 1.96
N ASP A 52 -18.77 -13.82 2.72
CA ASP A 52 -17.92 -14.09 3.88
C ASP A 52 -18.40 -13.16 5.01
N ASP A 53 -18.70 -13.72 6.19
CA ASP A 53 -19.31 -13.01 7.32
C ASP A 53 -18.27 -12.36 8.25
N ARG A 54 -16.99 -12.51 7.94
CA ARG A 54 -15.91 -11.86 8.70
C ARG A 54 -15.93 -10.35 8.53
N LEU A 55 -15.40 -9.65 9.52
CA LEU A 55 -15.20 -8.21 9.46
C LEU A 55 -13.91 -7.87 8.73
N LEU A 56 -14.00 -7.05 7.68
CA LEU A 56 -12.84 -6.42 7.04
C LEU A 56 -12.28 -5.32 7.94
N VAL A 57 -11.02 -5.45 8.36
CA VAL A 57 -10.36 -4.51 9.27
C VAL A 57 -9.11 -3.92 8.62
N VAL A 58 -9.16 -2.64 8.28
CA VAL A 58 -7.98 -1.88 7.81
C VAL A 58 -7.41 -1.09 8.99
N VAL A 59 -6.26 -1.51 9.51
CA VAL A 59 -5.70 -0.97 10.76
C VAL A 59 -4.19 -0.84 10.72
N GLY A 60 -3.68 0.24 11.31
CA GLY A 60 -2.25 0.57 11.32
C GLY A 60 -2.01 2.02 11.71
N PRO A 61 -0.74 2.46 11.71
CA PRO A 61 -0.39 3.86 11.95
C PRO A 61 -1.11 4.81 10.99
N CYS A 62 -1.29 6.07 11.41
CA CYS A 62 -1.93 7.08 10.57
C CYS A 62 -1.17 7.27 9.25
N SER A 63 0.15 7.44 9.34
CA SER A 63 1.10 7.47 8.23
C SER A 63 2.42 6.80 8.64
N ILE A 64 3.14 6.24 7.67
CA ILE A 64 4.44 5.60 7.85
C ILE A 64 5.54 6.63 7.60
N HIS A 65 6.26 6.97 8.66
CA HIS A 65 7.47 7.80 8.61
C HIS A 65 8.74 7.05 9.02
N ASP A 66 8.59 5.91 9.70
CA ASP A 66 9.68 5.00 10.10
C ASP A 66 9.41 3.58 9.57
N PRO A 67 10.17 3.11 8.56
CA PRO A 67 10.03 1.77 8.02
C PRO A 67 10.31 0.65 9.02
N SER A 68 11.23 0.84 9.96
CA SER A 68 11.60 -0.18 10.95
C SER A 68 10.46 -0.38 11.96
N ALA A 69 9.90 0.71 12.48
CA ALA A 69 8.71 0.64 13.34
C ALA A 69 7.49 0.07 12.60
N ALA A 70 7.33 0.39 11.31
CA ALA A 70 6.27 -0.18 10.49
C ALA A 70 6.38 -1.71 10.36
N ILE A 71 7.59 -2.23 10.16
CA ILE A 71 7.84 -3.68 10.09
C ILE A 71 7.61 -4.34 11.46
N GLU A 72 8.06 -3.73 12.56
CA GLU A 72 7.78 -4.23 13.91
C GLU A 72 6.27 -4.33 14.17
N TYR A 73 5.52 -3.29 13.80
CA TYR A 73 4.06 -3.29 13.88
C TYR A 73 3.45 -4.39 13.02
N ALA A 74 3.91 -4.56 11.77
CA ALA A 74 3.43 -5.60 10.86
C ALA A 74 3.62 -7.01 11.44
N MET A 75 4.74 -7.26 12.12
CA MET A 75 5.01 -8.54 12.76
C MET A 75 4.03 -8.85 13.89
N ARG A 76 3.74 -7.86 14.75
CA ARG A 76 2.72 -8.01 15.81
C ARG A 76 1.31 -8.16 15.23
N LEU A 77 0.99 -7.40 14.18
CA LEU A 77 -0.30 -7.49 13.51
C LEU A 77 -0.50 -8.86 12.85
N LYS A 78 0.56 -9.46 12.31
CA LYS A 78 0.52 -10.79 11.71
C LYS A 78 0.11 -11.87 12.73
N GLU A 79 0.62 -11.79 13.97
CA GLU A 79 0.22 -12.70 15.05
C GLU A 79 -1.26 -12.53 15.41
N ALA A 80 -1.73 -11.28 15.54
CA ALA A 80 -3.13 -10.98 15.79
C ALA A 80 -4.05 -11.44 14.63
N ALA A 81 -3.63 -11.22 13.39
CA ALA A 81 -4.37 -11.66 12.20
C ALA A 81 -4.53 -13.19 12.17
N ALA A 82 -3.49 -13.94 12.56
CA ALA A 82 -3.58 -15.40 12.69
C ALA A 82 -4.53 -15.83 13.81
N LEU A 83 -4.49 -15.13 14.96
CA LEU A 83 -5.34 -15.43 16.12
C LEU A 83 -6.83 -15.22 15.83
N TYR A 84 -7.17 -14.15 15.11
CA TYR A 84 -8.56 -13.76 14.83
C TYR A 84 -9.04 -14.10 13.42
N GLN A 85 -8.30 -14.90 12.65
CA GLN A 85 -8.57 -15.17 11.23
C GLN A 85 -9.97 -15.73 10.91
N LYS A 86 -10.62 -16.35 11.91
CA LYS A 86 -11.97 -16.91 11.79
C LYS A 86 -13.05 -15.82 11.71
N ASP A 87 -12.83 -14.70 12.38
CA ASP A 87 -13.83 -13.64 12.54
C ASP A 87 -13.40 -12.34 11.83
N LEU A 88 -12.10 -12.14 11.61
CA LEU A 88 -11.53 -10.91 11.06
C LEU A 88 -10.69 -11.18 9.81
N HIS A 89 -10.84 -10.32 8.80
CA HIS A 89 -9.92 -10.18 7.67
C HIS A 89 -9.10 -8.91 7.85
N ILE A 90 -7.93 -9.04 8.50
CA ILE A 90 -7.09 -7.90 8.87
C ILE A 90 -6.12 -7.55 7.73
N ILE A 91 -6.13 -6.28 7.32
CA ILE A 91 -5.21 -5.67 6.35
C ILE A 91 -4.47 -4.51 7.04
N MET A 92 -3.14 -4.51 6.96
CA MET A 92 -2.34 -3.42 7.51
C MET A 92 -2.59 -2.12 6.73
N ARG A 93 -2.87 -1.02 7.46
CA ARG A 93 -2.86 0.34 6.89
C ARG A 93 -1.41 0.78 6.66
N VAL A 94 -1.07 1.10 5.41
CA VAL A 94 0.27 1.56 4.97
C VAL A 94 0.11 2.84 4.14
N TYR A 95 -0.15 3.96 4.81
CA TYR A 95 -0.26 5.28 4.15
C TYR A 95 1.06 6.03 4.30
N PHE A 96 1.49 6.75 3.27
CA PHE A 96 2.74 7.53 3.29
C PHE A 96 2.51 9.01 3.64
N GLU A 97 1.27 9.48 3.53
CA GLU A 97 0.80 10.83 3.85
C GLU A 97 -0.66 10.76 4.34
#